data_AF-A0A1S4C4T7-F1
#
_entry.id   AF-A0A1S4C4T7-F1
#
_cell.length_a   1.000
_cell.length_b   1.000
_cell.length_c   1.000
_cell.angle_alpha   90.00
_cell.angle_beta   90.00
_cell.angle_gamma   90.00
#
_symmetry.space_group_name_H-M   'P 1'
#
loop_
_entity.id
_entity.type
_entity.pdbx_description
1 polymer ?
#
loop_
_entity_poly.entity_id
_entity_poly.type
_entity_poly.pdbx_seq_one_letter_code
_entity_poly.pdbx_strand_id
1 'polypeptide(L)'
;MEKKKIVAIGVIQYLNQSCFSKLHSLVSTNGLVCLWNFYGDVAVLNPFTREHIFLPNCQQPLIGCCSLGFDPTTKKYKVIKAHWILGGRNSCEVRYWIYTIGVDKIWREIPDCANIFPIYNFVYIGGVIYCVNRLSKPYNIAAFSVEEEKLIRMILLPDGILAKNSKIVEMKGQVALLDLKNIRGDGYVSLHVLNGTGKTKTWVKHIIALPL
;
A
#
# COMPACT_ATOMS: atom_id res chain seq x y z
N MET A 1 8.66 -12.42 28.23
CA MET A 1 8.66 -12.92 26.84
C MET A 1 7.43 -13.75 26.49
N GLU A 2 6.91 -14.54 27.43
CA GLU A 2 5.85 -15.53 27.20
C GLU A 2 4.49 -14.94 26.76
N LYS A 3 4.03 -13.85 27.40
CA LYS A 3 2.79 -13.15 26.99
C LYS A 3 2.81 -12.64 25.55
N LYS A 4 3.95 -12.11 25.07
CA LYS A 4 4.11 -11.65 23.67
C LYS A 4 4.03 -12.81 22.68
N LYS A 5 4.57 -13.98 23.06
CA LYS A 5 4.54 -15.19 22.24
C LYS A 5 3.11 -15.74 22.09
N ILE A 6 2.34 -15.75 23.19
CA ILE A 6 0.94 -16.19 23.18
C ILE A 6 0.07 -15.26 22.32
N VAL A 7 0.25 -13.94 22.44
CA VAL A 7 -0.48 -12.96 21.61
C VAL A 7 -0.17 -13.16 20.12
N ALA A 8 1.12 -13.36 19.77
CA ALA A 8 1.51 -13.61 18.38
C ALA A 8 0.88 -14.89 17.81
N ILE A 9 0.83 -15.98 18.59
CA ILE A 9 0.19 -17.24 18.17
C ILE A 9 -1.31 -17.03 17.95
N GLY A 10 -1.99 -16.33 18.84
CA GLY A 10 -3.43 -16.05 18.71
C GLY A 10 -3.77 -15.21 17.47
N VAL A 11 -2.91 -14.23 17.13
CA VAL A 11 -3.06 -13.42 15.90
C VAL A 11 -2.90 -14.27 14.64
N ILE A 12 -1.88 -15.14 14.60
CA ILE A 12 -1.63 -16.02 13.44
C ILE A 12 -2.78 -17.00 13.26
N GLN A 13 -3.27 -17.61 14.36
CA GLN A 13 -4.42 -18.51 14.30
C GLN A 13 -5.68 -17.81 13.77
N TYR A 14 -5.91 -16.56 14.18
CA TYR A 14 -7.04 -15.78 13.69
C TYR A 14 -6.94 -15.46 12.20
N LEU A 15 -5.76 -15.04 11.73
CA LEU A 15 -5.51 -14.79 10.30
C LEU A 15 -5.62 -16.05 9.43
N ASN A 16 -5.42 -17.23 10.01
CA ASN A 16 -5.54 -18.52 9.31
C ASN A 16 -6.97 -19.09 9.28
N GLN A 17 -7.99 -18.34 9.72
CA GLN A 17 -9.37 -18.81 9.63
C GLN A 17 -9.82 -19.04 8.19
N SER A 18 -10.67 -20.04 7.98
CA SER A 18 -11.14 -20.45 6.65
C SER A 18 -11.89 -19.35 5.90
N CYS A 19 -12.53 -18.41 6.59
CA CYS A 19 -13.19 -17.25 5.99
C CYS A 19 -12.21 -16.31 5.26
N PHE A 20 -10.91 -16.34 5.61
CA PHE A 20 -9.86 -15.56 4.95
C PHE A 20 -9.06 -16.36 3.92
N SER A 21 -9.35 -17.66 3.75
CA SER A 21 -8.56 -18.58 2.90
C SER A 21 -8.39 -18.14 1.44
N LYS A 22 -9.31 -17.34 0.92
CA LYS A 22 -9.27 -16.79 -0.44
C LYS A 22 -8.50 -15.47 -0.55
N LEU A 23 -8.17 -14.82 0.57
CA LEU A 23 -7.50 -13.53 0.63
C LEU A 23 -6.01 -13.74 0.86
N HIS A 24 -5.23 -13.57 -0.21
CA HIS A 24 -3.80 -13.91 -0.22
C HIS A 24 -2.90 -12.68 -0.07
N SER A 25 -3.44 -11.46 -0.16
CA SER A 25 -2.68 -10.22 -0.07
C SER A 25 -3.05 -9.47 1.22
N LEU A 26 -2.06 -8.83 1.85
CA LEU A 26 -2.26 -8.11 3.11
C LEU A 26 -1.46 -6.81 3.20
N VAL A 27 -2.02 -5.85 3.91
CA VAL A 27 -1.36 -4.63 4.37
C VAL A 27 -1.85 -4.31 5.78
N SER A 28 -1.01 -3.71 6.61
CA SER A 28 -1.39 -3.29 7.95
C SER A 28 -1.14 -1.81 8.17
N THR A 29 -2.01 -1.17 8.97
CA THR A 29 -1.89 0.23 9.35
C THR A 29 -2.56 0.41 10.71
N ASN A 30 -1.85 1.01 11.67
CA ASN A 30 -2.35 1.28 13.03
C ASN A 30 -2.96 0.06 13.74
N GLY A 31 -2.38 -1.13 13.54
CA GLY A 31 -2.85 -2.37 14.16
C GLY A 31 -4.03 -3.04 13.46
N LEU A 32 -4.65 -2.39 12.46
CA LEU A 32 -5.62 -3.00 11.58
C LEU A 32 -4.93 -3.68 10.39
N VAL A 33 -5.56 -4.72 9.86
CA VAL A 33 -5.11 -5.46 8.68
C VAL A 33 -6.19 -5.39 7.61
N CYS A 34 -5.80 -5.04 6.40
CA CYS A 34 -6.62 -5.13 5.21
C CYS A 34 -6.13 -6.33 4.39
N LEU A 35 -7.04 -7.27 4.13
CA LEU A 35 -6.84 -8.47 3.33
C LEU A 35 -7.62 -8.35 2.02
N TRP A 36 -7.05 -8.83 0.91
CA TRP A 36 -7.77 -8.85 -0.37
C TRP A 36 -7.30 -9.99 -1.28
N ASN A 37 -8.06 -10.20 -2.36
CA ASN A 37 -7.68 -11.05 -3.48
C ASN A 37 -7.79 -10.30 -4.81
N PHE A 38 -7.37 -10.94 -5.90
CA PHE A 38 -7.48 -10.37 -7.26
C PHE A 38 -8.92 -10.36 -7.81
N TYR A 39 -9.89 -10.95 -7.11
CA TYR A 39 -11.28 -11.14 -7.56
C TYR A 39 -12.28 -10.10 -7.02
N GLY A 40 -11.81 -9.08 -6.31
CA GLY A 40 -12.66 -8.00 -5.81
C GLY A 40 -12.97 -8.08 -4.32
N ASP A 41 -12.62 -9.19 -3.65
CA ASP A 41 -12.93 -9.38 -2.24
C ASP A 41 -11.93 -8.63 -1.36
N VAL A 42 -12.45 -7.92 -0.37
CA VAL A 42 -11.67 -7.16 0.60
C VAL A 42 -12.25 -7.37 1.99
N ALA A 43 -11.40 -7.65 2.97
CA ALA A 43 -11.76 -7.68 4.37
C ALA A 43 -10.86 -6.75 5.17
N VAL A 44 -11.42 -6.12 6.20
CA VAL A 44 -10.65 -5.36 7.18
C VAL A 44 -10.89 -5.99 8.54
N LEU A 45 -9.82 -6.18 9.30
CA LEU A 45 -9.90 -6.81 10.61
C LEU A 45 -8.95 -6.18 11.61
N ASN A 46 -9.31 -6.34 12.87
CA ASN A 46 -8.43 -6.13 14.01
C ASN A 46 -8.04 -7.50 14.58
N PRO A 47 -6.80 -7.98 14.35
CA PRO A 47 -6.40 -9.30 14.81
C PRO A 47 -6.30 -9.42 16.34
N PHE A 48 -6.25 -8.29 17.07
CA PHE A 48 -6.19 -8.28 18.53
C PHE A 48 -7.57 -8.40 19.17
N THR A 49 -8.60 -7.79 18.57
CA THR A 49 -9.99 -7.92 19.03
C THR A 49 -10.73 -9.06 18.37
N ARG A 50 -10.16 -9.66 17.31
CA ARG A 50 -10.78 -10.71 16.48
C ARG A 50 -12.09 -10.25 15.81
N GLU A 51 -12.18 -8.96 15.55
CA GLU A 51 -13.29 -8.36 14.82
C GLU A 51 -12.88 -8.17 13.36
N HIS A 52 -13.82 -8.41 12.45
CA HIS A 52 -13.60 -8.21 11.02
C HIS A 52 -14.88 -7.79 10.33
N ILE A 53 -14.72 -7.16 9.17
CA ILE A 53 -15.78 -6.86 8.23
C ILE A 53 -15.34 -7.26 6.83
N PHE A 54 -16.29 -7.79 6.05
CA PHE A 54 -16.13 -7.94 4.62
C PHE A 54 -16.71 -6.71 3.93
N LEU A 55 -15.95 -6.10 3.03
CA LEU A 55 -16.40 -4.96 2.27
C LEU A 55 -17.21 -5.43 1.05
N PRO A 56 -18.14 -4.61 0.54
CA PRO A 56 -18.93 -4.95 -0.64
C PRO A 56 -18.00 -5.29 -1.81
N ASN A 57 -18.26 -6.37 -2.54
CA ASN A 57 -17.50 -6.66 -3.75
C ASN A 57 -17.96 -5.70 -4.87
N CYS A 58 -17.01 -5.02 -5.54
CA CYS A 58 -17.31 -4.33 -6.78
C CYS A 58 -17.21 -5.37 -7.90
N GLN A 59 -18.26 -5.56 -8.72
CA GLN A 59 -18.33 -6.53 -9.82
C GLN A 59 -17.25 -6.36 -10.93
N GLN A 60 -16.20 -5.60 -10.68
CA GLN A 60 -15.02 -5.42 -11.51
C GLN A 60 -13.89 -6.30 -10.98
N PRO A 61 -13.58 -7.43 -11.63
CA PRO A 61 -12.43 -8.27 -11.27
C PRO A 61 -11.11 -7.52 -11.52
N LEU A 62 -10.01 -8.01 -10.93
CA LEU A 62 -8.63 -7.51 -11.04
C LEU A 62 -8.28 -6.33 -10.11
N ILE A 63 -8.44 -6.52 -8.80
CA ILE A 63 -7.79 -5.64 -7.81
C ILE A 63 -6.28 -5.80 -7.94
N GLY A 64 -5.57 -4.77 -8.42
CA GLY A 64 -4.11 -4.77 -8.44
C GLY A 64 -3.53 -4.73 -7.02
N CYS A 65 -4.12 -3.91 -6.14
CA CYS A 65 -3.70 -3.78 -4.74
C CYS A 65 -4.71 -2.98 -3.91
N CYS A 66 -4.61 -3.14 -2.58
CA CYS A 66 -5.35 -2.35 -1.59
C CYS A 66 -4.40 -1.66 -0.60
N SER A 67 -4.86 -0.57 -0.02
CA SER A 67 -4.24 0.15 1.09
C SER A 67 -5.27 0.48 2.15
N LEU A 68 -4.80 0.65 3.38
CA LEU A 68 -5.58 1.15 4.50
C LEU A 68 -4.99 2.49 4.93
N GLY A 69 -5.85 3.49 5.11
CA GLY A 69 -5.45 4.81 5.59
C GLY A 69 -6.36 5.27 6.72
N PHE A 70 -5.82 6.08 7.62
CA PHE A 70 -6.59 6.76 8.65
C PHE A 70 -6.71 8.24 8.31
N ASP A 71 -7.96 8.72 8.26
CA ASP A 71 -8.30 10.13 8.13
C ASP A 71 -8.31 10.77 9.52
N PRO A 72 -7.33 11.63 9.86
CA PRO A 72 -7.24 12.23 11.18
C PRO A 72 -8.37 13.23 11.48
N THR A 73 -8.97 13.82 10.45
CA THR A 73 -10.02 14.83 10.58
C THR A 73 -11.35 14.17 10.92
N THR A 74 -11.74 13.14 10.17
CA THR A 74 -13.00 12.40 10.43
C THR A 74 -12.84 11.28 11.47
N LYS A 75 -11.60 10.94 11.82
CA LYS A 75 -11.23 9.81 12.69
C LYS A 75 -11.77 8.48 12.17
N LYS A 76 -11.81 8.31 10.85
CA LYS A 76 -12.28 7.09 10.18
C LYS A 76 -11.15 6.44 9.40
N TYR A 77 -11.21 5.12 9.35
CA TYR A 77 -10.38 4.36 8.43
C TYR A 77 -11.03 4.34 7.05
N LYS A 78 -10.21 4.51 6.03
CA LYS A 78 -10.58 4.40 4.63
C LYS A 78 -9.74 3.32 3.97
N VAL A 79 -10.38 2.49 3.16
CA VAL A 79 -9.72 1.50 2.32
C VAL A 79 -9.67 2.06 0.91
N ILE A 80 -8.49 2.02 0.31
CA ILE A 80 -8.30 2.36 -1.10
C ILE A 80 -7.95 1.08 -1.83
N LYS A 81 -8.53 0.89 -3.02
CA LYS A 81 -8.11 -0.18 -3.92
C LYS A 81 -7.91 0.35 -5.33
N ALA A 82 -6.91 -0.20 -6.00
CA ALA A 82 -6.64 0.05 -7.41
C ALA A 82 -7.17 -1.13 -8.23
N HIS A 83 -8.08 -0.86 -9.15
CA HIS A 83 -8.62 -1.83 -10.10
C HIS A 83 -7.90 -1.70 -11.44
N TRP A 84 -7.42 -2.81 -11.99
CA TRP A 84 -6.84 -2.87 -13.32
C TRP A 84 -7.91 -3.22 -14.33
N ILE A 85 -8.20 -2.28 -15.22
CA ILE A 85 -9.13 -2.48 -16.31
C ILE A 85 -8.30 -2.85 -17.53
N LEU A 86 -8.40 -4.12 -17.93
CA LEU A 86 -7.82 -4.60 -19.17
C LEU A 86 -8.64 -4.00 -20.32
N GLY A 87 -8.00 -3.12 -21.10
CA GLY A 87 -8.53 -2.64 -22.36
C GLY A 87 -8.20 -3.61 -23.50
N GLY A 88 -8.21 -3.11 -24.74
CA GLY A 88 -7.80 -3.87 -25.92
C GLY A 88 -6.33 -4.33 -25.86
N ARG A 89 -5.81 -4.86 -26.97
CA ARG A 89 -4.57 -5.66 -27.04
C ARG A 89 -3.32 -5.14 -26.29
N ASN A 90 -3.21 -3.85 -25.94
CA ASN A 90 -2.08 -3.27 -25.22
C ASN A 90 -2.44 -2.14 -24.22
N SER A 91 -3.71 -1.92 -23.89
CA SER A 91 -4.08 -0.89 -22.91
C SER A 91 -4.51 -1.51 -21.59
N CYS A 92 -3.95 -1.01 -20.50
CA CYS A 92 -4.46 -1.21 -19.16
C CYS A 92 -4.78 0.18 -18.62
N GLU A 93 -5.91 0.34 -17.97
CA GLU A 93 -6.31 1.54 -17.24
C GLU A 93 -6.35 1.18 -15.74
N VAL A 94 -6.04 2.13 -14.87
CA VAL A 94 -6.24 1.95 -13.43
C VAL A 94 -7.29 2.92 -12.95
N ARG A 95 -8.29 2.37 -12.25
CA ARG A 95 -9.27 3.16 -11.48
C ARG A 95 -9.07 2.93 -10.00
N TYR A 96 -9.25 3.99 -9.23
CA TYR A 96 -9.14 3.94 -7.78
C TYR A 96 -10.52 4.02 -7.17
N TRP A 97 -10.72 3.21 -6.14
CA TRP A 97 -11.95 3.18 -5.37
C TRP A 97 -11.61 3.38 -3.90
N ILE A 98 -12.48 4.08 -3.18
CA ILE A 98 -12.37 4.32 -1.76
C ILE A 98 -13.62 3.87 -1.02
N TYR A 99 -13.43 3.38 0.19
CA TYR A 99 -14.48 2.97 1.10
C TYR A 99 -14.15 3.39 2.52
N THR A 100 -15.03 4.19 3.12
CA THR A 100 -14.92 4.69 4.49
C THR A 100 -15.65 3.76 5.44
N ILE A 101 -14.91 3.15 6.35
CA ILE A 101 -15.44 2.14 7.27
C ILE A 101 -16.49 2.76 8.20
N GLY A 102 -17.67 2.13 8.22
CA GLY A 102 -18.81 2.57 9.05
C GLY A 102 -19.55 3.79 8.50
N VAL A 103 -19.25 4.23 7.28
CA VAL A 103 -19.92 5.35 6.62
C VAL A 103 -20.44 4.93 5.26
N ASP A 104 -19.55 4.43 4.40
CA ASP A 104 -19.90 4.07 3.03
C ASP A 104 -20.68 2.75 2.98
N LYS A 105 -21.71 2.66 2.13
CA LYS A 105 -22.43 1.40 1.85
C LYS A 105 -21.93 0.73 0.58
N ILE A 106 -21.35 1.52 -0.33
CA ILE A 106 -20.79 1.10 -1.61
C ILE A 106 -19.46 1.82 -1.81
N TRP A 107 -18.60 1.27 -2.67
CA TRP A 107 -17.35 1.93 -3.04
C TRP A 107 -17.60 3.17 -3.88
N ARG A 108 -16.78 4.20 -3.67
CA ARG A 108 -16.79 5.45 -4.43
C ARG A 108 -15.55 5.53 -5.31
N GLU A 109 -15.70 5.96 -6.55
CA GLU A 109 -14.57 6.14 -7.47
C GLU A 109 -13.80 7.42 -7.12
N ILE A 110 -12.48 7.37 -7.24
CA ILE A 110 -11.59 8.53 -7.14
C ILE A 110 -11.11 8.89 -8.55
N PRO A 111 -11.64 9.97 -9.17
CA PRO A 111 -11.32 10.32 -10.55
C PRO A 111 -9.86 10.81 -10.73
N ASP A 112 -9.34 11.57 -9.76
CA ASP A 112 -8.03 12.25 -9.88
C ASP A 112 -6.80 11.31 -9.83
N CYS A 113 -7.02 10.02 -9.60
CA CYS A 113 -5.95 9.02 -9.46
C CYS A 113 -5.84 8.07 -10.65
N ALA A 114 -6.63 8.31 -11.71
CA ALA A 114 -6.62 7.47 -12.90
C ALA A 114 -5.20 7.31 -13.47
N ASN A 115 -4.87 6.10 -13.94
CA ASN A 115 -3.60 5.77 -14.62
C ASN A 115 -2.32 5.86 -13.76
N ILE A 116 -2.44 5.91 -12.44
CA ILE A 116 -1.31 5.60 -11.55
C ILE A 116 -1.27 4.09 -11.35
N PHE A 117 -0.18 3.44 -11.78
CA PHE A 117 -0.04 1.98 -11.71
C PHE A 117 0.78 1.58 -10.49
N PRO A 118 0.15 1.25 -9.35
CA PRO A 118 0.87 0.94 -8.12
C PRO A 118 1.64 -0.37 -8.26
N ILE A 119 2.88 -0.38 -7.76
CA ILE A 119 3.73 -1.58 -7.69
C ILE A 119 3.68 -2.19 -6.29
N TYR A 120 3.31 -3.47 -6.20
CA TYR A 120 3.42 -4.39 -5.05
C TYR A 120 2.72 -3.97 -3.75
N ASN A 121 2.94 -2.75 -3.25
CA ASN A 121 2.44 -2.30 -1.96
C ASN A 121 2.27 -0.78 -1.89
N PHE A 122 1.50 -0.36 -0.90
CA PHE A 122 1.38 1.02 -0.46
C PHE A 122 2.08 1.20 0.89
N VAL A 123 2.34 2.46 1.25
CA VAL A 123 2.80 2.87 2.58
C VAL A 123 1.92 4.02 3.07
N TYR A 124 1.37 3.91 4.28
CA TYR A 124 0.62 4.98 4.93
C TYR A 124 1.53 5.70 5.93
N ILE A 125 1.62 7.04 5.82
CA ILE A 125 2.37 7.90 6.74
C ILE A 125 1.54 9.17 6.98
N GLY A 126 1.10 9.37 8.22
CA GLY A 126 0.55 10.65 8.68
C GLY A 126 -0.59 11.21 7.80
N GLY A 127 -1.57 10.38 7.45
CA GLY A 127 -2.71 10.79 6.61
C GLY A 127 -2.49 10.67 5.11
N VAL A 128 -1.30 10.24 4.66
CA VAL A 128 -0.96 10.14 3.23
C VAL A 128 -0.56 8.72 2.87
N ILE A 129 -1.12 8.21 1.77
CA ILE A 129 -0.78 6.91 1.18
C ILE A 129 0.18 7.13 0.01
N TYR A 130 1.27 6.36 -0.02
CA TYR A 130 2.30 6.43 -1.05
C TYR A 130 2.39 5.12 -1.83
N CYS A 131 2.56 5.20 -3.14
CA CYS A 131 2.87 4.05 -4.00
C CYS A 131 3.83 4.43 -5.13
N VAL A 132 4.61 3.46 -5.59
CA VAL A 132 5.45 3.61 -6.78
C VAL A 132 4.60 3.43 -8.03
N ASN A 133 4.69 4.36 -8.99
CA ASN A 133 3.98 4.31 -10.26
C ASN A 133 4.80 3.60 -11.35
N ARG A 134 4.35 2.40 -11.74
CA ARG A 134 5.02 1.50 -12.68
C ARG A 134 5.20 2.04 -14.08
N LEU A 135 4.19 2.71 -14.61
CA LEU A 135 4.14 3.05 -16.04
C LEU A 135 4.64 4.47 -16.32
N SER A 136 4.98 5.23 -15.28
CA SER A 136 5.56 6.56 -15.44
C SER A 136 6.99 6.53 -15.97
N LYS A 137 7.32 7.46 -16.87
CA LYS A 137 8.70 7.81 -17.25
C LYS A 137 8.82 9.34 -17.25
N PRO A 138 9.70 9.94 -16.42
CA PRO A 138 10.53 9.29 -15.39
C PRO A 138 9.69 8.62 -14.29
N TYR A 139 10.25 7.59 -13.65
CA TYR A 139 9.56 6.89 -12.57
C TYR A 139 9.30 7.81 -11.38
N ASN A 140 8.14 7.66 -10.74
CA ASN A 140 7.76 8.47 -9.60
C ASN A 140 6.95 7.68 -8.54
N ILE A 141 6.82 8.29 -7.37
CA ILE A 141 5.93 7.90 -6.28
C ILE A 141 4.74 8.85 -6.29
N ALA A 142 3.55 8.29 -6.33
CA ALA A 142 2.31 9.02 -6.10
C ALA A 142 2.05 9.13 -4.59
N ALA A 143 1.62 10.30 -4.14
CA ALA A 143 1.17 10.50 -2.77
C ALA A 143 -0.29 10.98 -2.76
N PHE A 144 -1.11 10.23 -2.05
CA PHE A 144 -2.55 10.37 -1.98
C PHE A 144 -2.98 10.83 -0.59
N SER A 145 -3.73 11.91 -0.49
CA SER A 145 -4.30 12.37 0.78
C SER A 145 -5.53 11.54 1.12
N VAL A 146 -5.53 10.90 2.30
CA VAL A 146 -6.69 10.12 2.78
C VAL A 146 -7.85 11.04 3.16
N GLU A 147 -7.55 12.21 3.70
CA GLU A 147 -8.54 13.22 4.07
C GLU A 147 -9.23 13.80 2.83
N GLU A 148 -8.42 14.32 1.91
CA GLU A 148 -8.94 15.02 0.71
C GLU A 148 -9.36 14.05 -0.41
N GLU A 149 -9.09 12.77 -0.23
CA GLU A 149 -9.36 11.69 -1.18
C GLU A 149 -8.83 11.95 -2.60
N LYS A 150 -7.65 12.57 -2.71
CA LYS A 150 -7.06 12.95 -3.98
C LYS A 150 -5.54 12.81 -4.02
N LEU A 151 -5.00 12.79 -5.25
CA LEU A 151 -3.56 12.88 -5.48
C LEU A 151 -3.06 14.27 -5.11
N ILE A 152 -2.08 14.35 -4.20
CA ILE A 152 -1.55 15.64 -3.73
C ILE A 152 -0.15 15.95 -4.25
N ARG A 153 0.62 14.93 -4.64
CA ARG A 153 1.96 15.13 -5.22
C ARG A 153 2.49 13.89 -5.93
N MET A 154 3.37 14.14 -6.89
CA MET A 154 4.25 13.15 -7.51
C MET A 154 5.69 13.43 -7.07
N ILE A 155 6.45 12.39 -6.75
CA ILE A 155 7.84 12.49 -6.27
C ILE A 155 8.71 11.65 -7.19
N LEU A 156 9.68 12.26 -7.86
CA LEU A 156 10.60 11.53 -8.74
C LEU A 156 11.43 10.52 -7.94
N LEU A 157 11.64 9.34 -8.53
CA LEU A 157 12.58 8.36 -8.00
C LEU A 157 14.02 8.90 -8.08
N PRO A 158 14.94 8.41 -7.23
CA PRO A 158 16.37 8.70 -7.40
C PRO A 158 16.89 8.19 -8.74
N ASP A 159 17.89 8.88 -9.29
CA ASP A 159 18.51 8.50 -10.56
C ASP A 159 19.03 7.06 -10.53
N GLY A 160 18.81 6.34 -11.63
CA GLY A 160 19.20 4.94 -11.77
C GLY A 160 18.27 3.94 -11.08
N ILE A 161 17.31 4.35 -10.26
CA ILE A 161 16.35 3.42 -9.63
C ILE A 161 15.21 3.10 -10.61
N LEU A 162 14.95 1.80 -10.79
CA LEU A 162 13.85 1.31 -11.61
C LEU A 162 12.67 0.96 -10.72
N ALA A 163 11.47 1.46 -11.07
CA ALA A 163 10.25 1.20 -10.31
C ALA A 163 10.03 -0.31 -10.06
N LYS A 164 10.25 -1.15 -11.08
CA LYS A 164 10.06 -2.62 -11.01
C LYS A 164 10.96 -3.35 -10.01
N ASN A 165 12.10 -2.75 -9.62
CA ASN A 165 13.06 -3.34 -8.70
C ASN A 165 13.03 -2.64 -7.33
N SER A 166 12.03 -1.80 -7.07
CA SER A 166 11.93 -1.01 -5.86
C SER A 166 10.72 -1.43 -5.03
N LYS A 167 10.87 -1.40 -3.70
CA LYS A 167 9.77 -1.52 -2.75
C LYS A 167 9.69 -0.27 -1.90
N ILE A 168 8.49 0.30 -1.78
CA ILE A 168 8.29 1.44 -0.89
C ILE A 168 8.11 0.97 0.55
N VAL A 169 8.76 1.64 1.49
CA VAL A 169 8.70 1.35 2.92
C VAL A 169 8.62 2.64 3.73
N GLU A 170 8.11 2.55 4.95
CA GLU A 170 8.18 3.62 5.94
C GLU A 170 9.45 3.44 6.78
N MET A 171 10.16 4.55 7.02
CA MET A 171 11.35 4.58 7.86
C MET A 171 11.34 5.86 8.70
N LYS A 172 11.10 5.72 10.01
CA LYS A 172 11.08 6.84 10.98
C LYS A 172 10.14 8.00 10.57
N GLY A 173 8.96 7.66 10.07
CA GLY A 173 7.96 8.61 9.57
C GLY A 173 8.29 9.19 8.19
N GLN A 174 9.29 8.67 7.49
CA GLN A 174 9.69 9.12 6.16
C GLN A 174 9.42 8.04 5.11
N VAL A 175 9.16 8.48 3.88
CA VAL A 175 9.08 7.59 2.72
C VAL A 175 10.49 7.13 2.39
N ALA A 176 10.67 5.83 2.24
CA ALA A 176 11.91 5.25 1.75
C ALA A 176 11.66 4.23 0.63
N LEU A 177 12.66 4.06 -0.23
CA LEU A 177 12.67 3.08 -1.30
C LEU A 177 13.79 2.08 -1.05
N LEU A 178 13.42 0.82 -1.00
CA LEU A 178 14.34 -0.31 -0.96
C LEU A 178 14.63 -0.74 -2.39
N ASP A 179 15.87 -0.58 -2.85
CA ASP A 179 16.32 -1.04 -4.17
C ASP A 179 16.80 -2.48 -4.08
N LEU A 180 16.07 -3.38 -4.74
CA LEU A 180 16.24 -4.82 -4.67
C LEU A 180 17.18 -5.36 -5.76
N LYS A 181 17.78 -4.50 -6.60
CA LYS A 181 18.64 -4.93 -7.72
C LYS A 181 19.75 -5.91 -7.32
N ASN A 182 20.41 -5.67 -6.18
CA ASN A 182 21.63 -6.39 -5.80
C ASN A 182 21.43 -7.46 -4.72
N ILE A 183 20.19 -7.80 -4.37
CA ILE A 183 19.89 -8.78 -3.31
C ILE A 183 20.54 -10.14 -3.58
N ARG A 184 20.67 -10.54 -4.85
CA ARG A 184 21.14 -11.88 -5.23
C ARG A 184 22.67 -11.99 -5.39
N GLY A 185 23.41 -10.89 -5.38
CA GLY A 185 24.84 -10.90 -5.72
C GLY A 185 25.78 -10.56 -4.57
N ASP A 186 25.49 -9.48 -3.84
CA ASP A 186 26.52 -8.82 -3.04
C ASP A 186 26.27 -8.90 -1.52
N GLY A 187 25.10 -9.38 -1.09
CA GLY A 187 24.70 -9.38 0.33
C GLY A 187 24.36 -7.99 0.88
N TYR A 188 24.13 -6.99 0.02
CA TYR A 188 23.73 -5.64 0.41
C TYR A 188 22.43 -5.22 -0.25
N VAL A 189 21.71 -4.31 0.41
CA VAL A 189 20.53 -3.62 -0.15
C VAL A 189 20.70 -2.13 0.05
N SER A 190 20.36 -1.33 -0.95
CA SER A 190 20.33 0.13 -0.80
C SER A 190 18.95 0.63 -0.43
N LEU A 191 18.90 1.43 0.63
CA LEU A 191 17.71 2.13 1.09
C LEU A 191 17.87 3.62 0.78
N HIS A 192 16.94 4.18 0.00
CA HIS A 192 16.90 5.59 -0.32
C HIS A 192 15.81 6.25 0.52
N VAL A 193 16.17 7.10 1.47
CA VAL A 193 15.21 7.82 2.33
C VAL A 193 14.95 9.20 1.75
N LEU A 194 13.67 9.54 1.61
CA LEU A 194 13.25 10.86 1.13
C LEU A 194 13.42 11.88 2.27
N ASN A 195 14.38 12.79 2.11
CA ASN A 195 14.59 13.88 3.05
C ASN A 195 13.92 15.17 2.56
N GLY A 196 13.25 15.87 3.48
CA GLY A 196 12.63 17.17 3.26
C GLY A 196 11.10 17.17 3.18
N THR A 197 10.50 18.25 3.68
CA THR A 197 9.06 18.54 3.69
C THR A 197 8.77 19.79 2.84
N GLY A 198 9.14 19.79 1.54
CA GLY A 198 8.94 20.99 0.73
C GLY A 198 9.57 20.97 -0.67
N LYS A 199 10.08 22.14 -1.12
CA LYS A 199 10.66 22.36 -2.46
C LYS A 199 12.03 21.70 -2.66
N THR A 200 12.79 21.44 -1.60
CA THR A 200 14.10 20.75 -1.65
C THR A 200 13.94 19.32 -1.15
N LYS A 201 13.46 18.43 -2.02
CA LYS A 201 13.42 16.99 -1.75
C LYS A 201 14.70 16.37 -2.26
N THR A 202 15.44 15.70 -1.38
CA THR A 202 16.64 14.96 -1.76
C THR A 202 16.54 13.53 -1.26
N TRP A 203 17.11 12.61 -2.04
CA TRP A 203 17.19 11.21 -1.66
C TRP A 203 18.52 10.95 -0.98
N VAL A 204 18.49 10.45 0.25
CA VAL A 204 19.68 10.03 0.99
C VAL A 204 19.83 8.52 0.85
N LYS A 205 20.95 8.08 0.28
CA LYS A 205 21.24 6.65 0.09
C LYS A 205 21.93 6.09 1.34
N HIS A 206 21.40 4.98 1.83
CA HIS A 206 22.00 4.13 2.86
C HIS A 206 22.26 2.75 2.27
N ILE A 207 23.34 2.10 2.68
CA ILE A 207 23.68 0.73 2.29
C ILE A 207 23.53 -0.14 3.53
N ILE A 208 22.75 -1.20 3.41
CA ILE A 208 22.45 -2.14 4.49
C ILE A 208 23.09 -3.48 4.12
N ALA A 209 23.99 -3.97 4.96
CA ALA A 209 24.50 -5.33 4.87
C ALA A 209 23.43 -6.30 5.37
N LEU A 210 23.13 -7.33 4.60
CA LEU A 210 22.27 -8.42 5.03
C LEU A 210 23.09 -9.38 5.90
N PRO A 211 22.55 -9.84 7.04
CA PRO A 211 23.18 -10.90 7.80
C PRO A 211 23.25 -12.17 6.94
N LEU A 212 24.42 -12.81 6.93
CA LEU A 212 24.67 -14.10 6.30
C LEU A 212 24.01 -15.24 7.10
#